data_AF-A0A1H8LLD9-F1
#
_entry.id   AF-A0A1H8LLD9-F1
#
_cell.length_a   1.000
_cell.length_b   1.000
_cell.length_c   1.000
_cell.angle_alpha   90.00
_cell.angle_beta   90.00
_cell.angle_gamma   90.00
#
_symmetry.space_group_name_H-M   'P 1'
#
loop_
_entity.id
_entity.type
_entity.pdbx_description
1 polymer ?
#
loop_
_entity_poly.entity_id
_entity_poly.type
_entity_poly.pdbx_seq_one_letter_code
_entity_poly.pdbx_strand_id
1 'polypeptide(L)'
;MEAMLELDQTVTMLILCSPHNPIGRVWRREELERLGQISVKYNLLVVSDEIHADLVYEGSEHIPFSSISADLAARSITCVAPSKTFNLLSMHAATVIIPNDTLRAQYNHALNRLGLDSPNTFGSLALETAYREGEEWLNELLIYLQSNIHLVTEFFKARMPQIRVIQPEGTYLIWLDCLDLKLSMSALEQFFAYKAKVILQPGYSFGEEGTGFMRMNAACHMGVMDWFREQFSGQKLCPIEHLESYKRLGEQVYSLHVELAESTSARAQAIVQAARSIQIMADELLGDALDGAVPKAVPIVTHDQADVWYGMLPDIMVAARQEAAFSNSARMKLPIRLGTQIEGPKPCPEQHIAGLRRAAAGLEELLALEVSVARGEKETYKEAILLYEEARTRKQAGDSIVGTISNGRRVSEESHEDAEEQYWMALSNYILVAQGLKDPEMLKNMPTALPGPNGVIPCKLDSNDLWKVTSQIAISEIRKAGEYLQAERDLVEHWENFIETRVEREYETTVEELLKRGHIKEDSYWYCCPFPAVYRVQMDSVNVLGHVIPRGHVFVFEYGDDGEPGRFITQPTFQSADERKYCDD
;
A
#
# COMPACT_ATOMS: atom_id res chain seq x y z
N MET A 1 -1.46 -17.53 -43.77
CA MET A 1 -0.11 -17.37 -44.33
C MET A 1 -0.05 -17.73 -45.81
N GLU A 2 -0.24 -18.99 -46.24
CA GLU A 2 -0.11 -19.38 -47.67
C GLU A 2 -0.99 -18.51 -48.59
N ALA A 3 -2.26 -18.29 -48.24
CA ALA A 3 -3.14 -17.40 -49.02
C ALA A 3 -2.63 -15.95 -49.12
N MET A 4 -1.94 -15.44 -48.10
CA MET A 4 -1.32 -14.09 -48.15
C MET A 4 -0.13 -14.08 -49.10
N LEU A 5 0.72 -15.11 -49.05
CA LEU A 5 1.90 -15.25 -49.93
C LEU A 5 1.51 -15.54 -51.38
N GLU A 6 0.34 -16.14 -51.62
CA GLU A 6 -0.23 -16.29 -52.96
C GLU A 6 -0.71 -14.96 -53.54
N LEU A 7 -1.22 -14.05 -52.69
CA LEU A 7 -1.66 -12.71 -53.10
C LEU A 7 -0.49 -11.75 -53.26
N ASP A 8 0.58 -11.92 -52.47
CA ASP A 8 1.79 -11.09 -52.53
C ASP A 8 3.05 -11.96 -52.52
N GLN A 9 3.56 -12.21 -53.73
CA GLN A 9 4.80 -12.98 -53.95
C GLN A 9 6.08 -12.12 -53.78
N THR A 10 5.96 -10.85 -53.40
CA THR A 10 7.13 -10.00 -53.14
C THR A 10 7.72 -10.20 -51.74
N VAL A 11 7.00 -10.92 -50.86
CA VAL A 11 7.47 -11.28 -49.52
C VAL A 11 8.67 -12.22 -49.63
N THR A 12 9.80 -11.81 -49.04
CA THR A 12 11.07 -12.56 -49.08
C THR A 12 11.54 -13.01 -47.69
N MET A 13 10.92 -12.50 -46.62
CA MET A 13 11.33 -12.73 -45.25
C MET A 13 10.12 -12.87 -44.32
N LEU A 14 10.25 -13.77 -43.35
CA LEU A 14 9.31 -13.95 -42.24
C LEU A 14 10.02 -13.60 -40.93
N ILE A 15 9.39 -12.80 -40.09
CA ILE A 15 9.81 -12.61 -38.69
C ILE A 15 8.91 -13.47 -37.82
N LEU A 16 9.49 -14.52 -37.23
CA LEU A 16 8.82 -15.45 -36.32
C LEU A 16 9.13 -15.02 -34.88
N CYS A 17 8.11 -14.84 -34.05
CA CYS A 17 8.27 -14.66 -32.60
C CYS A 17 7.96 -15.98 -31.89
N SER A 18 8.96 -16.59 -31.24
CA SER A 18 8.89 -17.94 -30.66
C SER A 18 9.74 -18.06 -29.39
N PRO A 19 9.18 -18.04 -28.16
CA PRO A 19 7.75 -17.93 -27.83
C PRO A 19 7.08 -16.63 -28.30
N HIS A 20 5.79 -16.70 -28.64
CA HIS A 20 5.06 -15.62 -29.27
C HIS A 20 4.54 -14.58 -28.25
N ASN A 21 5.14 -13.39 -28.26
CA ASN A 21 4.64 -12.21 -27.58
C ASN A 21 3.58 -11.53 -28.46
N PRO A 22 2.35 -11.25 -27.97
CA PRO A 22 1.98 -11.11 -26.55
C PRO A 22 1.19 -12.25 -25.92
N ILE A 23 0.79 -13.26 -26.69
CA ILE A 23 -0.11 -14.32 -26.21
C ILE A 23 0.58 -15.41 -25.36
N GLY A 24 1.91 -15.36 -25.23
CA GLY A 24 2.68 -16.29 -24.41
C GLY A 24 2.71 -17.71 -24.97
N ARG A 25 2.54 -17.88 -26.29
CA ARG A 25 2.41 -19.19 -26.93
C ARG A 25 3.78 -19.79 -27.25
N VAL A 26 3.99 -21.06 -26.96
CA VAL A 26 5.18 -21.85 -27.29
C VAL A 26 4.84 -22.80 -28.44
N TRP A 27 5.46 -22.57 -29.61
CA TRP A 27 5.08 -23.28 -30.84
C TRP A 27 5.45 -24.76 -30.77
N ARG A 28 4.50 -25.64 -31.13
CA ARG A 28 4.77 -27.08 -31.19
C ARG A 28 5.61 -27.41 -32.41
N ARG A 29 6.29 -28.56 -32.34
CA ARG A 29 7.13 -29.07 -33.43
C ARG A 29 6.40 -29.10 -34.76
N GLU A 30 5.19 -29.66 -34.79
CA GLU A 30 4.42 -29.88 -36.02
C GLU A 30 4.01 -28.54 -36.67
N GLU A 31 3.77 -27.52 -35.85
CA GLU A 31 3.41 -26.18 -36.31
C GLU A 31 4.61 -25.45 -36.92
N LEU A 32 5.78 -25.57 -36.29
CA LEU A 32 7.03 -25.02 -36.83
C LEU A 32 7.49 -25.79 -38.07
N GLU A 33 7.30 -27.11 -38.14
CA GLU A 33 7.56 -27.90 -39.34
C GLU A 33 6.67 -27.47 -40.50
N ARG A 34 5.38 -27.23 -40.24
CA ARG A 34 4.46 -26.69 -41.26
C ARG A 34 4.87 -25.30 -41.72
N LEU A 35 5.26 -24.43 -40.79
CA LEU A 35 5.80 -23.11 -41.11
C LEU A 35 7.06 -23.22 -41.97
N GLY A 36 7.97 -24.13 -41.62
CA GLY A 36 9.18 -24.43 -42.37
C GLY A 36 8.90 -24.88 -43.80
N GLN A 37 7.94 -25.79 -44.00
CA GLN A 37 7.51 -26.22 -45.34
C GLN A 37 7.04 -25.03 -46.20
N ILE A 38 6.28 -24.10 -45.61
CA ILE A 38 5.84 -22.88 -46.29
C ILE A 38 7.04 -22.01 -46.63
N SER A 39 7.95 -21.79 -45.67
CA SER A 39 9.17 -21.01 -45.90
C SER A 39 10.04 -21.58 -47.02
N VAL A 40 10.14 -22.90 -47.15
CA VAL A 40 10.82 -23.56 -48.27
C VAL A 40 10.08 -23.33 -49.59
N LYS A 41 8.76 -23.59 -49.62
CA LYS A 41 7.91 -23.46 -50.82
C LYS A 41 7.95 -22.06 -51.43
N TYR A 42 7.96 -21.01 -50.60
CA TYR A 42 7.96 -19.61 -51.03
C TYR A 42 9.35 -18.95 -50.94
N ASN A 43 10.41 -19.73 -50.68
CA ASN A 43 11.79 -19.25 -50.57
C ASN A 43 11.97 -18.07 -49.59
N LEU A 44 11.37 -18.18 -48.40
CA LEU A 44 11.46 -17.18 -47.35
C LEU A 44 12.72 -17.38 -46.50
N LEU A 45 13.40 -16.28 -46.21
CA LEU A 45 14.35 -16.17 -45.10
C LEU A 45 13.56 -16.06 -43.79
N VAL A 46 13.88 -16.86 -42.78
CA VAL A 46 13.19 -16.78 -41.47
C VAL A 46 14.10 -16.11 -40.45
N VAL A 47 13.66 -14.99 -39.87
CA VAL A 47 14.26 -14.40 -38.68
C VAL A 47 13.44 -14.87 -37.47
N SER A 48 13.99 -15.77 -36.67
CA SER A 48 13.35 -16.31 -35.47
C SER A 48 13.80 -15.49 -34.26
N ASP A 49 12.92 -14.62 -33.76
CA ASP A 49 13.07 -13.94 -32.47
C ASP A 49 12.68 -14.91 -31.35
N GLU A 50 13.72 -15.44 -30.70
CA GLU A 50 13.64 -16.43 -29.62
C GLU A 50 14.12 -15.85 -28.30
N ILE A 51 13.96 -14.53 -28.10
CA ILE A 51 14.40 -13.83 -26.88
C ILE A 51 13.74 -14.33 -25.59
N HIS A 52 12.59 -15.02 -25.69
CA HIS A 52 11.88 -15.61 -24.56
C HIS A 52 12.08 -17.14 -24.43
N ALA A 53 13.03 -17.73 -25.16
CA ALA A 53 13.26 -19.18 -25.21
C ALA A 53 13.42 -19.85 -23.85
N ASP A 54 14.07 -19.18 -22.90
CA ASP A 54 14.33 -19.72 -21.56
C ASP A 54 13.12 -19.61 -20.60
N LEU A 55 12.09 -18.84 -20.98
CA LEU A 55 10.92 -18.53 -20.16
C LEU A 55 9.75 -19.41 -20.58
N VAL A 56 9.85 -20.72 -20.39
CA VAL A 56 8.81 -21.70 -20.78
C VAL A 56 8.36 -22.49 -19.55
N TYR A 57 7.05 -22.69 -19.42
CA TYR A 57 6.47 -23.36 -18.26
C TYR A 57 6.31 -24.87 -18.48
N GLU A 58 6.11 -25.58 -17.36
CA GLU A 58 5.89 -27.03 -17.38
C GLU A 58 4.76 -27.43 -18.33
N GLY A 59 5.01 -28.47 -19.14
CA GLY A 59 4.09 -28.96 -20.17
C GLY A 59 4.33 -28.38 -21.56
N SER A 60 5.23 -27.40 -21.69
CA SER A 60 5.70 -26.87 -22.98
C SER A 60 7.22 -26.98 -23.10
N GLU A 61 7.73 -27.00 -24.33
CA GLU A 61 9.16 -27.06 -24.63
C GLU A 61 9.47 -26.08 -25.76
N HIS A 62 10.48 -25.20 -25.55
CA HIS A 62 10.95 -24.35 -26.64
C HIS A 62 11.72 -25.18 -27.66
N ILE A 63 11.37 -25.04 -28.93
CA ILE A 63 12.04 -25.69 -30.04
C ILE A 63 12.64 -24.60 -30.93
N PRO A 64 13.98 -24.43 -30.94
CA PRO A 64 14.62 -23.48 -31.83
C PRO A 64 14.26 -23.80 -33.27
N PHE A 65 13.83 -22.81 -34.06
CA PHE A 65 13.34 -23.06 -35.42
C PHE A 65 14.43 -23.70 -36.31
N SER A 66 15.68 -23.28 -36.12
CA SER A 66 16.85 -23.81 -36.81
C SER A 66 17.18 -25.27 -36.45
N SER A 67 16.66 -25.81 -35.35
CA SER A 67 16.90 -27.20 -34.93
C SER A 67 16.05 -28.23 -35.69
N ILE A 68 15.03 -27.79 -36.42
CA ILE A 68 14.03 -28.69 -37.05
C ILE A 68 14.63 -29.47 -38.22
N SER A 69 15.43 -28.82 -39.07
CA SER A 69 16.18 -29.49 -40.13
C SER A 69 17.36 -28.65 -40.59
N ALA A 70 18.36 -29.30 -41.21
CA ALA A 70 19.53 -28.62 -41.77
C ALA A 70 19.16 -27.60 -42.86
N ASP A 71 18.11 -27.85 -43.64
CA ASP A 71 17.65 -26.89 -44.65
C ASP A 71 17.04 -25.65 -43.98
N LEU A 72 16.23 -25.82 -42.93
CA LEU A 72 15.67 -24.69 -42.17
C LEU A 72 16.76 -23.89 -41.46
N ALA A 73 17.74 -24.57 -40.85
CA ALA A 73 18.93 -23.94 -40.27
C ALA A 73 19.68 -23.06 -41.29
N ALA A 74 19.80 -23.53 -42.53
CA ALA A 74 20.50 -22.83 -43.59
C ALA A 74 19.74 -21.60 -44.13
N ARG A 75 18.44 -21.47 -43.85
CA ARG A 75 17.59 -20.35 -44.27
C ARG A 75 17.01 -19.56 -43.09
N SER A 76 17.60 -19.68 -41.91
CA SER A 76 17.13 -18.99 -40.72
C SER A 76 18.23 -18.20 -40.00
N ILE A 77 17.83 -17.13 -39.34
CA ILE A 77 18.61 -16.34 -38.40
C ILE A 77 17.89 -16.46 -37.05
N THR A 78 18.53 -17.05 -36.05
CA THR A 78 17.95 -17.15 -34.69
C THR A 78 18.53 -16.02 -33.83
N CYS A 79 17.66 -15.26 -33.17
CA CYS A 79 18.02 -14.17 -32.27
C CYS A 79 17.66 -14.56 -30.83
N VAL A 80 18.65 -14.58 -29.93
CA VAL A 80 18.45 -14.85 -28.49
C VAL A 80 19.15 -13.78 -27.66
N ALA A 81 18.72 -13.58 -26.41
CA ALA A 81 19.42 -12.71 -25.48
C ALA A 81 19.13 -13.11 -24.03
N PRO A 82 20.10 -12.89 -23.10
CA PRO A 82 19.87 -13.09 -21.67
C PRO A 82 18.96 -12.02 -21.06
N SER A 83 18.63 -10.97 -21.82
CA SER A 83 18.03 -9.75 -21.30
C SER A 83 16.63 -9.95 -20.71
N LYS A 84 15.80 -10.78 -21.33
CA LYS A 84 14.45 -11.10 -20.84
C LYS A 84 14.47 -12.15 -19.73
N THR A 85 15.33 -13.14 -19.88
CA THR A 85 15.52 -14.23 -18.91
C THR A 85 16.01 -13.68 -17.57
N PHE A 86 17.08 -12.87 -17.58
CA PHE A 86 17.79 -12.43 -16.37
C PHE A 86 17.61 -10.94 -16.02
N ASN A 87 16.66 -10.25 -16.66
CA ASN A 87 16.39 -8.81 -16.48
C ASN A 87 17.62 -7.91 -16.71
N LEU A 88 18.38 -8.19 -17.78
CA LEU A 88 19.63 -7.50 -18.14
C LEU A 88 19.48 -6.60 -19.39
N LEU A 89 18.30 -6.02 -19.61
CA LEU A 89 18.01 -5.19 -20.80
C LEU A 89 18.99 -4.02 -20.98
N SER A 90 19.42 -3.39 -19.89
CA SER A 90 20.38 -2.27 -19.92
C SER A 90 21.80 -2.68 -20.32
N MET A 91 22.11 -3.97 -20.35
CA MET A 91 23.42 -4.48 -20.74
C MET A 91 23.63 -4.51 -22.26
N HIS A 92 22.57 -4.31 -23.06
CA HIS A 92 22.63 -4.26 -24.53
C HIS A 92 23.42 -5.42 -25.16
N ALA A 93 23.16 -6.65 -24.71
CA ALA A 93 23.81 -7.87 -25.19
C ALA A 93 22.79 -8.85 -25.77
N ALA A 94 23.07 -9.36 -26.96
CA ALA A 94 22.28 -10.37 -27.66
C ALA A 94 23.20 -11.26 -28.51
N THR A 95 22.71 -12.44 -28.86
CA THR A 95 23.41 -13.40 -29.73
C THR A 95 22.55 -13.70 -30.97
N VAL A 96 23.20 -13.66 -32.13
CA VAL A 96 22.56 -14.00 -33.41
C VAL A 96 23.24 -15.24 -33.98
N ILE A 97 22.49 -16.32 -34.12
CA ILE A 97 22.95 -17.63 -34.56
C ILE A 97 22.57 -17.82 -36.03
N ILE A 98 23.57 -17.89 -36.89
CA ILE A 98 23.40 -18.03 -38.34
C ILE A 98 24.29 -19.18 -38.84
N PRO A 99 23.76 -20.40 -38.97
CA PRO A 99 24.54 -21.56 -39.42
C PRO A 99 25.06 -21.42 -40.86
N ASN A 100 24.32 -20.75 -41.75
CA ASN A 100 24.73 -20.53 -43.13
C ASN A 100 25.83 -19.46 -43.23
N ASP A 101 27.03 -19.88 -43.63
CA ASP A 101 28.21 -19.00 -43.73
C ASP A 101 28.01 -17.81 -44.68
N THR A 102 27.30 -18.00 -45.79
CA THR A 102 27.05 -16.93 -46.76
C THR A 102 26.13 -15.87 -46.18
N LEU A 103 25.03 -16.31 -45.55
CA LEU A 103 24.09 -15.43 -44.87
C LEU A 103 24.74 -14.72 -43.68
N ARG A 104 25.57 -15.42 -42.91
CA ARG A 104 26.32 -14.86 -41.79
C ARG A 104 27.31 -13.78 -42.24
N ALA A 105 27.99 -14.00 -43.36
CA ALA A 105 28.87 -13.00 -43.95
C ALA A 105 28.11 -11.74 -44.41
N GLN A 106 26.94 -11.91 -45.02
CA GLN A 106 26.07 -10.79 -45.41
C GLN A 106 25.60 -9.99 -44.19
N TYR A 107 25.16 -10.68 -43.13
CA TYR A 107 24.74 -10.07 -41.87
C TYR A 107 25.89 -9.27 -41.21
N ASN A 108 27.07 -9.89 -41.09
CA ASN A 108 28.24 -9.22 -40.49
C ASN A 108 28.70 -8.00 -41.31
N HIS A 109 28.64 -8.08 -42.65
CA HIS A 109 28.95 -6.94 -43.50
C HIS A 109 27.95 -5.78 -43.29
N ALA A 110 26.66 -6.09 -43.08
CA ALA A 110 25.66 -5.08 -42.75
C ALA A 110 25.91 -4.44 -41.37
N LEU A 111 26.21 -5.24 -40.33
CA LEU A 111 26.55 -4.73 -39.00
C LEU A 111 27.79 -3.83 -39.01
N ASN A 112 28.85 -4.25 -39.70
CA ASN A 112 30.09 -3.48 -39.80
C ASN A 112 29.84 -2.12 -40.50
N ARG A 113 29.02 -2.09 -41.55
CA ARG A 113 28.61 -0.83 -42.21
C ARG A 113 27.82 0.11 -41.30
N LEU A 114 27.09 -0.43 -40.33
CA LEU A 114 26.34 0.35 -39.34
C LEU A 114 27.18 0.72 -38.11
N GLY A 115 28.42 0.21 -37.98
CA GLY A 115 29.25 0.40 -36.79
C GLY A 115 28.71 -0.32 -35.54
N LEU A 116 27.98 -1.43 -35.74
CA LEU A 116 27.30 -2.20 -34.68
C LEU A 116 28.00 -3.54 -34.39
N ASP A 117 29.25 -3.70 -34.79
CA ASP A 117 29.99 -4.97 -34.74
C ASP A 117 30.74 -5.21 -33.42
N SER A 118 30.66 -4.28 -32.47
CA SER A 118 31.37 -4.33 -31.20
C SER A 118 30.40 -4.25 -30.01
N PRO A 119 30.22 -5.32 -29.21
CA PRO A 119 29.44 -5.24 -27.98
C PRO A 119 30.17 -4.40 -26.92
N ASN A 120 29.41 -3.84 -25.98
CA ASN A 120 30.00 -3.14 -24.84
C ASN A 120 30.58 -4.15 -23.83
N THR A 121 31.64 -3.75 -23.12
CA THR A 121 32.38 -4.63 -22.19
C THR A 121 31.50 -5.25 -21.11
N PHE A 122 30.56 -4.48 -20.54
CA PHE A 122 29.65 -4.97 -19.51
C PHE A 122 28.63 -5.97 -20.08
N GLY A 123 28.14 -5.72 -21.29
CA GLY A 123 27.22 -6.59 -22.01
C GLY A 123 27.81 -7.97 -22.27
N SER A 124 29.07 -8.04 -22.74
CA SER A 124 29.75 -9.31 -22.95
C SER A 124 29.93 -10.11 -21.67
N LEU A 125 30.37 -9.46 -20.58
CA LEU A 125 30.55 -10.12 -19.28
C LEU A 125 29.20 -10.59 -18.70
N ALA A 126 28.19 -9.72 -18.72
CA ALA A 126 26.86 -10.04 -18.20
C ALA A 126 26.22 -11.21 -18.94
N LEU A 127 26.38 -11.27 -20.28
CA LEU A 127 25.90 -12.39 -21.09
C LEU A 127 26.62 -13.69 -20.74
N GLU A 128 27.95 -13.67 -20.62
CA GLU A 128 28.72 -14.86 -20.25
C GLU A 128 28.35 -15.36 -18.86
N THR A 129 28.33 -14.47 -17.85
CA THR A 129 27.99 -14.83 -16.47
C THR A 129 26.57 -15.38 -16.36
N ALA A 130 25.59 -14.72 -16.99
CA ALA A 130 24.20 -15.16 -16.94
C ALA A 130 24.03 -16.59 -17.47
N TYR A 131 24.65 -16.92 -18.60
CA TYR A 131 24.56 -18.28 -19.16
C TYR A 131 25.42 -19.32 -18.45
N ARG A 132 26.48 -18.93 -17.74
CA ARG A 132 27.31 -19.87 -16.97
C ARG A 132 26.75 -20.18 -15.59
N GLU A 133 26.12 -19.20 -14.94
CA GLU A 133 25.83 -19.23 -13.50
C GLU A 133 24.35 -19.03 -13.17
N GLY A 134 23.51 -18.64 -14.12
CA GLY A 134 22.12 -18.23 -13.87
C GLY A 134 21.09 -19.36 -13.78
N GLU A 135 21.46 -20.62 -14.02
CA GLU A 135 20.50 -21.75 -14.14
C GLU A 135 19.66 -21.97 -12.87
N GLU A 136 20.30 -21.98 -11.69
CA GLU A 136 19.59 -22.17 -10.42
C GLU A 136 18.55 -21.07 -10.18
N TRP A 137 18.93 -19.82 -10.39
CA TRP A 137 18.03 -18.67 -10.28
C TRP A 137 16.88 -18.73 -11.29
N LEU A 138 17.15 -19.14 -12.53
CA LEU A 138 16.12 -19.26 -13.55
C LEU A 138 15.09 -20.34 -13.18
N ASN A 139 15.54 -21.49 -12.66
CA ASN A 139 14.64 -22.57 -12.25
C ASN A 139 13.69 -22.11 -11.13
N GLU A 140 14.20 -21.38 -10.14
CA GLU A 140 13.36 -20.78 -9.08
C GLU A 140 12.40 -19.72 -9.65
N LEU A 141 12.89 -18.87 -10.56
CA LEU A 141 12.07 -17.85 -11.20
C LEU A 141 10.89 -18.46 -11.96
N LEU A 142 11.08 -19.54 -12.71
CA LEU A 142 10.01 -20.16 -13.50
C LEU A 142 8.86 -20.65 -12.61
N ILE A 143 9.16 -21.27 -11.48
CA ILE A 143 8.17 -21.70 -10.48
C ILE A 143 7.41 -20.49 -9.93
N TYR A 144 8.15 -19.43 -9.61
CA TYR A 144 7.58 -18.20 -9.06
C TYR A 144 6.66 -17.49 -10.07
N LEU A 145 7.09 -17.34 -11.32
CA LEU A 145 6.29 -16.73 -12.40
C LEU A 145 5.02 -17.54 -12.70
N GLN A 146 5.14 -18.87 -12.72
CA GLN A 146 3.98 -19.74 -12.93
C GLN A 146 2.96 -19.59 -11.80
N SER A 147 3.43 -19.46 -10.56
CA SER A 147 2.59 -19.18 -9.39
C SER A 147 1.88 -17.82 -9.51
N ASN A 148 2.61 -16.77 -9.92
CA ASN A 148 2.03 -15.45 -10.18
C ASN A 148 0.93 -15.51 -11.25
N ILE A 149 1.17 -16.18 -12.37
CA ILE A 149 0.19 -16.36 -13.44
C ILE A 149 -1.04 -17.11 -12.94
N HIS A 150 -0.85 -18.19 -12.18
CA HIS A 150 -1.95 -18.94 -11.60
C HIS A 150 -2.84 -18.07 -10.70
N LEU A 151 -2.23 -17.21 -9.88
CA LEU A 151 -2.96 -16.29 -9.02
C LEU A 151 -3.78 -15.26 -9.82
N VAL A 152 -3.22 -14.70 -10.91
CA VAL A 152 -3.97 -13.80 -11.80
C VAL A 152 -5.16 -14.52 -12.42
N THR A 153 -4.93 -15.73 -12.94
CA THR A 153 -5.95 -16.55 -13.57
C THR A 153 -7.11 -16.82 -12.62
N GLU A 154 -6.82 -17.32 -11.42
CA GLU A 154 -7.87 -17.62 -10.43
C GLU A 154 -8.54 -16.35 -9.89
N PHE A 155 -7.81 -15.23 -9.78
CA PHE A 155 -8.38 -13.95 -9.38
C PHE A 155 -9.45 -13.47 -10.37
N PHE A 156 -9.10 -13.32 -11.65
CA PHE A 156 -10.05 -12.84 -12.65
C PHE A 156 -11.23 -13.79 -12.81
N LYS A 157 -10.97 -15.10 -12.84
CA LYS A 157 -12.01 -16.13 -12.90
C LYS A 157 -13.00 -16.04 -11.73
N ALA A 158 -12.53 -15.76 -10.52
CA ALA A 158 -13.38 -15.69 -9.33
C ALA A 158 -14.09 -14.34 -9.15
N ARG A 159 -13.46 -13.23 -9.53
CA ARG A 159 -13.92 -11.87 -9.15
C ARG A 159 -14.41 -11.04 -10.33
N MET A 160 -13.83 -11.23 -11.51
CA MET A 160 -14.15 -10.47 -12.73
C MET A 160 -14.12 -11.37 -13.95
N PRO A 161 -15.04 -12.33 -14.05
CA PRO A 161 -15.05 -13.33 -15.13
C PRO A 161 -15.23 -12.71 -16.53
N GLN A 162 -15.62 -11.44 -16.63
CA GLN A 162 -15.63 -10.67 -17.89
C GLN A 162 -14.24 -10.37 -18.43
N ILE A 163 -13.19 -10.50 -17.62
CA ILE A 163 -11.80 -10.47 -18.07
C ILE A 163 -11.29 -11.90 -18.08
N ARG A 164 -10.99 -12.42 -19.28
CA ARG A 164 -10.47 -13.77 -19.43
C ARG A 164 -8.95 -13.73 -19.57
N VAL A 165 -8.29 -14.53 -18.75
CA VAL A 165 -6.84 -14.71 -18.82
C VAL A 165 -6.54 -15.75 -19.89
N ILE A 166 -5.82 -15.35 -20.94
CA ILE A 166 -5.25 -16.29 -21.91
C ILE A 166 -4.04 -16.92 -21.26
N GLN A 167 -4.14 -18.21 -20.93
CA GLN A 167 -3.10 -18.91 -20.20
C GLN A 167 -1.81 -18.96 -21.04
N PRO A 168 -0.71 -18.32 -20.58
CA PRO A 168 0.56 -18.38 -21.29
C PRO A 168 1.22 -19.76 -21.11
N GLU A 169 1.80 -20.27 -22.19
CA GLU A 169 2.68 -21.44 -22.24
C GLU A 169 4.14 -21.06 -21.92
N GLY A 170 4.47 -19.78 -22.07
CA GLY A 170 5.75 -19.18 -21.72
C GLY A 170 5.67 -17.65 -21.62
N THR A 171 6.82 -17.01 -21.41
CA THR A 171 6.98 -15.60 -21.03
C THR A 171 6.37 -15.27 -19.67
N TYR A 172 6.69 -14.10 -19.12
CA TYR A 172 6.04 -13.57 -17.92
C TYR A 172 4.89 -12.58 -18.26
N LEU A 173 4.46 -12.54 -19.52
CA LEU A 173 3.44 -11.61 -19.99
C LEU A 173 2.10 -12.34 -20.15
N ILE A 174 1.05 -11.76 -19.58
CA ILE A 174 -0.30 -12.30 -19.62
C ILE A 174 -1.13 -11.48 -20.59
N TRP A 175 -1.82 -12.17 -21.49
CA TRP A 175 -2.78 -11.54 -22.41
C TRP A 175 -4.18 -11.62 -21.83
N LEU A 176 -4.79 -10.47 -21.58
CA LEU A 176 -6.12 -10.34 -20.99
C LEU A 176 -7.15 -10.01 -22.06
N ASP A 177 -8.10 -10.91 -22.28
CA ASP A 177 -9.28 -10.67 -23.11
C ASP A 177 -10.33 -9.90 -22.30
N CYS A 178 -10.59 -8.66 -22.70
CA CYS A 178 -11.53 -7.76 -22.05
C CYS A 178 -12.79 -7.51 -22.90
N LEU A 179 -13.03 -8.30 -23.95
CA LEU A 179 -14.15 -8.08 -24.89
C LEU A 179 -15.51 -8.11 -24.20
N ASP A 180 -15.67 -8.93 -23.15
CA ASP A 180 -16.93 -9.08 -22.41
C ASP A 180 -17.23 -7.87 -21.49
N LEU A 181 -16.28 -6.96 -21.27
CA LEU A 181 -16.53 -5.67 -20.61
C LEU A 181 -17.31 -4.70 -21.49
N LYS A 182 -17.34 -4.92 -22.81
CA LYS A 182 -18.04 -4.06 -23.80
C LYS A 182 -17.63 -2.59 -23.72
N LEU A 183 -16.38 -2.33 -23.35
CA LEU A 183 -15.78 -1.00 -23.32
C LEU A 183 -15.07 -0.71 -24.65
N SER A 184 -15.04 0.56 -25.06
CA SER A 184 -14.11 1.01 -26.10
C SER A 184 -12.67 0.96 -25.57
N MET A 185 -11.66 0.95 -26.46
CA MET A 185 -10.25 0.93 -26.01
C MET A 185 -9.90 2.10 -25.09
N SER A 186 -10.34 3.32 -25.43
CA SER A 186 -10.11 4.49 -24.59
C SER A 186 -10.77 4.35 -23.20
N ALA A 187 -11.99 3.80 -23.14
CA ALA A 187 -12.66 3.55 -21.86
C ALA A 187 -11.98 2.41 -21.06
N LEU A 188 -11.43 1.40 -21.74
CA LEU A 188 -10.69 0.31 -21.13
C LEU A 188 -9.37 0.82 -20.51
N GLU A 189 -8.61 1.63 -21.26
CA GLU A 189 -7.39 2.27 -20.76
C GLU A 189 -7.67 3.18 -19.56
N GLN A 190 -8.72 4.01 -19.63
CA GLN A 190 -9.14 4.85 -18.51
C GLN A 190 -9.57 4.04 -17.30
N PHE A 191 -10.29 2.93 -17.51
CA PHE A 191 -10.68 2.02 -16.45
C PHE A 191 -9.46 1.47 -15.72
N PHE A 192 -8.48 0.92 -16.44
CA PHE A 192 -7.28 0.38 -15.81
C PHE A 192 -6.46 1.48 -15.13
N ALA A 193 -6.16 2.57 -15.83
CA ALA A 193 -5.25 3.61 -15.33
C ALA A 193 -5.83 4.43 -14.17
N TYR A 194 -7.11 4.82 -14.24
CA TYR A 194 -7.68 5.77 -13.28
C TYR A 194 -8.57 5.13 -12.23
N LYS A 195 -9.27 4.04 -12.55
CA LYS A 195 -10.11 3.32 -11.59
C LYS A 195 -9.34 2.20 -10.90
N ALA A 196 -8.72 1.31 -11.67
CA ALA A 196 -7.92 0.22 -11.11
C ALA A 196 -6.49 0.66 -10.72
N LYS A 197 -6.10 1.90 -11.02
CA LYS A 197 -4.78 2.49 -10.73
C LYS A 197 -3.59 1.74 -11.34
N VAL A 198 -3.83 0.87 -12.31
CA VAL A 198 -2.84 0.01 -12.96
C VAL A 198 -2.59 0.49 -14.37
N ILE A 199 -1.32 0.57 -14.76
CA ILE A 199 -0.94 0.74 -16.17
C ILE A 199 -0.66 -0.63 -16.80
N LEU A 200 -1.51 -1.02 -17.74
CA LEU A 200 -1.32 -2.19 -18.61
C LEU A 200 -1.03 -1.73 -20.03
N GLN A 201 -0.37 -2.58 -20.82
CA GLN A 201 -0.13 -2.22 -22.22
C GLN A 201 -1.37 -2.51 -23.09
N PRO A 202 -1.89 -1.52 -23.83
CA PRO A 202 -3.07 -1.73 -24.68
C PRO A 202 -2.80 -2.72 -25.81
N GLY A 203 -3.73 -3.63 -26.04
CA GLY A 203 -3.53 -4.72 -27.00
C GLY A 203 -3.43 -4.26 -28.46
N TYR A 204 -4.09 -3.16 -28.82
CA TYR A 204 -4.01 -2.61 -30.19
C TYR A 204 -2.58 -2.19 -30.58
N SER A 205 -1.67 -2.00 -29.62
CA SER A 205 -0.25 -1.73 -29.89
C SER A 205 0.49 -2.91 -30.55
N PHE A 206 -0.13 -4.10 -30.57
CA PHE A 206 0.39 -5.32 -31.22
C PHE A 206 -0.28 -5.64 -32.56
N GLY A 207 -1.27 -4.85 -32.99
CA GLY A 207 -2.08 -5.10 -34.20
C GLY A 207 -3.55 -4.84 -33.96
N GLU A 208 -4.34 -4.72 -35.03
CA GLU A 208 -5.80 -4.50 -34.94
C GLU A 208 -6.50 -5.64 -34.19
N GLU A 209 -5.97 -6.86 -34.31
CA GLU A 209 -6.42 -8.08 -33.64
C GLU A 209 -6.29 -8.00 -32.10
N GLY A 210 -5.45 -7.10 -31.59
CA GLY A 210 -5.34 -6.83 -30.16
C GLY A 210 -6.36 -5.83 -29.61
N THR A 211 -7.28 -5.33 -30.43
CA THR A 211 -8.37 -4.47 -29.96
C THR A 211 -9.28 -5.24 -28.99
N GLY A 212 -9.50 -4.68 -27.81
CA GLY A 212 -10.25 -5.30 -26.72
C GLY A 212 -9.40 -6.12 -25.75
N PHE A 213 -8.07 -6.12 -25.92
CA PHE A 213 -7.14 -6.85 -25.07
C PHE A 213 -6.19 -5.91 -24.31
N MET A 214 -5.64 -6.38 -23.20
CA MET A 214 -4.56 -5.72 -22.45
C MET A 214 -3.44 -6.72 -22.15
N ARG A 215 -2.18 -6.28 -22.14
CA ARG A 215 -1.04 -7.09 -21.72
C ARG A 215 -0.61 -6.70 -20.32
N MET A 216 -0.57 -7.68 -19.42
CA MET A 216 -0.08 -7.55 -18.06
C MET A 216 1.29 -8.19 -17.89
N ASN A 217 2.15 -7.57 -17.09
CA ASN A 217 3.43 -8.15 -16.69
C ASN A 217 3.28 -8.84 -15.33
N ALA A 218 3.54 -10.14 -15.28
CA ALA A 218 3.48 -10.96 -14.07
C ALA A 218 4.85 -11.18 -13.40
N ALA A 219 5.94 -10.64 -13.95
CA ALA A 219 7.26 -10.64 -13.33
C ALA A 219 7.37 -9.51 -12.29
N CYS A 220 6.62 -9.64 -11.20
CA CYS A 220 6.61 -8.72 -10.07
C CYS A 220 6.53 -9.46 -8.74
N HIS A 221 6.78 -8.75 -7.64
CA HIS A 221 6.62 -9.29 -6.30
C HIS A 221 5.15 -9.68 -6.03
N MET A 222 4.89 -10.77 -5.30
CA MET A 222 3.55 -11.24 -4.94
C MET A 222 2.69 -10.14 -4.30
N GLY A 223 3.30 -9.31 -3.46
CA GLY A 223 2.62 -8.15 -2.87
C GLY A 223 2.08 -7.12 -3.88
N VAL A 224 2.67 -7.03 -5.09
CA VAL A 224 2.09 -6.22 -6.19
C VAL A 224 0.82 -6.88 -6.70
N MET A 225 0.78 -8.22 -6.78
CA MET A 225 -0.41 -8.98 -7.18
C MET A 225 -1.52 -8.86 -6.15
N ASP A 226 -1.19 -8.80 -4.86
CA ASP A 226 -2.16 -8.50 -3.81
C ASP A 226 -2.67 -7.06 -3.89
N TRP A 227 -1.80 -6.08 -4.21
CA TRP A 227 -2.26 -4.73 -4.54
C TRP A 227 -3.17 -4.69 -5.78
N PHE A 228 -2.88 -5.47 -6.83
CA PHE A 228 -3.78 -5.65 -7.96
C PHE A 228 -5.15 -6.20 -7.50
N ARG A 229 -5.15 -7.23 -6.65
CA ARG A 229 -6.39 -7.78 -6.07
C ARG A 229 -7.14 -6.75 -5.24
N GLU A 230 -6.43 -5.90 -4.48
CA GLU A 230 -7.02 -4.79 -3.71
C GLU A 230 -7.77 -3.83 -4.64
N GLN A 231 -7.14 -3.35 -5.71
CA GLN A 231 -7.75 -2.36 -6.62
C GLN A 231 -8.97 -2.92 -7.36
N PHE A 232 -8.99 -4.21 -7.68
CA PHE A 232 -10.09 -4.82 -8.43
C PHE A 232 -11.22 -5.39 -7.55
N SER A 233 -10.94 -5.79 -6.30
CA SER A 233 -11.92 -6.46 -5.44
C SER A 233 -12.31 -5.69 -4.17
N GLY A 234 -11.56 -4.65 -3.77
CA GLY A 234 -11.77 -3.92 -2.53
C GLY A 234 -11.51 -4.75 -1.26
N GLN A 235 -10.96 -5.96 -1.38
CA GLN A 235 -10.66 -6.86 -0.27
C GLN A 235 -9.15 -7.09 -0.18
N LYS A 236 -8.53 -6.63 0.92
CA LYS A 236 -7.12 -6.86 1.22
C LYS A 236 -6.96 -8.25 1.84
N LEU A 237 -6.22 -9.12 1.17
CA LEU A 237 -5.83 -10.43 1.71
C LEU A 237 -4.39 -10.28 2.22
N CYS A 238 -4.13 -10.60 3.49
CA CYS A 238 -2.76 -10.58 3.99
C CYS A 238 -1.96 -11.69 3.29
N PRO A 239 -0.85 -11.38 2.58
CA PRO A 239 -0.04 -12.40 1.94
C PRO A 239 0.51 -13.40 2.96
N ILE A 240 0.63 -14.68 2.60
CA ILE A 240 1.19 -15.70 3.51
C ILE A 240 2.60 -15.31 3.95
N GLU A 241 3.37 -14.72 3.04
CA GLU A 241 4.74 -14.28 3.28
C GLU A 241 4.81 -13.14 4.31
N HIS A 242 3.82 -12.26 4.34
CA HIS A 242 3.71 -11.22 5.37
C HIS A 242 3.37 -11.85 6.73
N LEU A 243 2.44 -12.79 6.77
CA LEU A 243 2.12 -13.53 8.00
C LEU A 243 3.31 -14.33 8.52
N GLU A 244 4.10 -14.95 7.64
CA GLU A 244 5.35 -15.59 8.01
C GLU A 244 6.40 -14.59 8.51
N SER A 245 6.51 -13.43 7.87
CA SER A 245 7.43 -12.36 8.31
C SER A 245 7.04 -11.84 9.70
N TYR A 246 5.76 -11.55 9.92
CA TYR A 246 5.19 -11.16 11.21
C TYR A 246 5.41 -12.23 12.28
N LYS A 247 5.17 -13.51 11.94
CA LYS A 247 5.46 -14.63 12.84
C LYS A 247 6.94 -14.71 13.22
N ARG A 248 7.86 -14.59 12.25
CA ARG A 248 9.31 -14.57 12.51
C ARG A 248 9.70 -13.39 13.38
N LEU A 249 9.15 -12.20 13.13
CA LEU A 249 9.33 -11.02 13.98
C LEU A 249 8.83 -11.29 15.39
N GLY A 250 7.67 -11.93 15.54
CA GLY A 250 7.11 -12.27 16.85
C GLY A 250 7.95 -13.28 17.62
N GLU A 251 8.48 -14.29 16.94
CA GLU A 251 9.44 -15.24 17.51
C GLU A 251 10.73 -14.54 17.97
N GLN A 252 11.22 -13.55 17.20
CA GLN A 252 12.40 -12.77 17.59
C GLN A 252 12.12 -11.87 18.80
N VAL A 253 10.94 -11.24 18.89
CA VAL A 253 10.53 -10.47 20.07
C VAL A 253 10.45 -11.37 21.29
N TYR A 254 9.85 -12.55 21.16
CA TYR A 254 9.79 -13.53 22.26
C TYR A 254 11.19 -13.97 22.70
N SER A 255 12.06 -14.30 21.75
CA SER A 255 13.45 -14.66 22.04
C SER A 255 14.18 -13.54 22.77
N LEU A 256 14.00 -12.28 22.35
CA LEU A 256 14.61 -11.12 22.99
C LEU A 256 14.04 -10.88 24.40
N HIS A 257 12.74 -11.07 24.58
CA HIS A 257 12.10 -10.96 25.89
C HIS A 257 12.68 -11.98 26.89
N VAL A 258 12.89 -13.22 26.46
CA VAL A 258 13.57 -14.26 27.26
C VAL A 258 15.04 -13.91 27.50
N GLU A 259 15.76 -13.47 26.47
CA GLU A 259 17.17 -13.02 26.55
C GLU A 259 17.35 -11.93 27.61
N LEU A 260 16.43 -10.98 27.69
CA LEU A 260 16.51 -9.81 28.58
C LEU A 260 15.76 -9.97 29.90
N ALA A 261 15.20 -11.15 30.19
CA ALA A 261 14.43 -11.39 31.42
C ALA A 261 15.27 -11.13 32.69
N GLU A 262 16.56 -11.48 32.67
CA GLU A 262 17.50 -11.29 33.78
C GLU A 262 18.33 -9.99 33.66
N SER A 263 17.99 -9.10 32.72
CA SER A 263 18.69 -7.82 32.57
C SER A 263 18.58 -6.97 33.83
N THR A 264 19.69 -6.36 34.26
CA THR A 264 19.71 -5.44 35.41
C THR A 264 19.18 -4.05 35.08
N SER A 265 18.92 -3.77 33.79
CA SER A 265 18.39 -2.48 33.33
C SER A 265 16.86 -2.51 33.30
N ALA A 266 16.22 -1.87 34.29
CA ALA A 266 14.77 -1.70 34.33
C ALA A 266 14.22 -1.04 33.06
N ARG A 267 14.99 -0.11 32.48
CA ARG A 267 14.67 0.56 31.21
C ARG A 267 14.68 -0.41 30.03
N ALA A 268 15.68 -1.30 29.95
CA ALA A 268 15.73 -2.33 28.91
C ALA A 268 14.57 -3.32 29.05
N GLN A 269 14.24 -3.72 30.28
CA GLN A 269 13.10 -4.57 30.59
C GLN A 269 11.76 -3.90 30.19
N ALA A 270 11.60 -2.61 30.45
CA ALA A 270 10.42 -1.85 30.02
C ALA A 270 10.30 -1.78 28.49
N ILE A 271 11.40 -1.48 27.78
CA ILE A 271 11.41 -1.41 26.30
C ILE A 271 11.04 -2.77 25.69
N VAL A 272 11.66 -3.87 26.14
CA VAL A 272 11.34 -5.20 25.60
C VAL A 272 9.93 -5.65 25.98
N GLN A 273 9.41 -5.22 27.14
CA GLN A 273 8.03 -5.47 27.52
C GLN A 273 7.05 -4.74 26.61
N ALA A 274 7.37 -3.51 26.18
CA ALA A 274 6.57 -2.80 25.17
C ALA A 274 6.54 -3.56 23.84
N ALA A 275 7.68 -4.07 23.35
CA ALA A 275 7.73 -4.91 22.16
C ALA A 275 6.86 -6.17 22.31
N ARG A 276 6.94 -6.84 23.47
CA ARG A 276 6.13 -8.04 23.74
C ARG A 276 4.64 -7.72 23.75
N SER A 277 4.23 -6.60 24.33
CA SER A 277 2.84 -6.16 24.30
C SER A 277 2.37 -5.86 22.87
N ILE A 278 3.14 -5.12 22.07
CA ILE A 278 2.80 -4.78 20.68
C ILE A 278 2.66 -6.04 19.82
N GLN A 279 3.58 -6.99 19.97
CA GLN A 279 3.54 -8.25 19.25
C GLN A 279 2.30 -9.08 19.61
N ILE A 280 1.95 -9.23 20.89
CA ILE A 280 0.72 -9.93 21.30
C ILE A 280 -0.52 -9.22 20.75
N MET A 281 -0.58 -7.89 20.80
CA MET A 281 -1.70 -7.15 20.23
C MET A 281 -1.86 -7.40 18.74
N ALA A 282 -0.76 -7.38 17.97
CA ALA A 282 -0.78 -7.59 16.53
C ALA A 282 -1.16 -9.03 16.15
N ASP A 283 -0.67 -10.02 16.88
CA ASP A 283 -1.05 -11.42 16.71
C ASP A 283 -2.55 -11.65 16.96
N GLU A 284 -3.08 -11.13 18.07
CA GLU A 284 -4.48 -11.29 18.42
C GLU A 284 -5.42 -10.53 17.48
N LEU A 285 -4.99 -9.35 17.01
CA LEU A 285 -5.70 -8.56 16.02
C LEU A 285 -5.85 -9.34 14.71
N LEU A 286 -4.78 -10.00 14.26
CA LEU A 286 -4.75 -10.87 13.08
C LEU A 286 -5.23 -12.30 13.34
N GLY A 287 -5.76 -12.62 14.53
CA GLY A 287 -6.13 -14.00 14.89
C GLY A 287 -7.14 -14.67 13.93
N ASP A 288 -7.98 -13.89 13.23
CA ASP A 288 -8.92 -14.40 12.21
C ASP A 288 -8.33 -14.46 10.79
N ALA A 289 -7.10 -13.99 10.59
CA ALA A 289 -6.42 -13.98 9.29
C ALA A 289 -5.99 -15.38 8.83
N LEU A 290 -6.05 -16.38 9.72
CA LEU A 290 -5.69 -17.77 9.44
C LEU A 290 -6.78 -18.73 9.93
N ASP A 291 -7.30 -19.56 9.03
CA ASP A 291 -8.06 -20.77 9.39
C ASP A 291 -7.12 -21.98 9.19
N GLY A 292 -6.37 -22.32 10.24
CA GLY A 292 -5.27 -23.27 10.14
C GLY A 292 -4.12 -22.74 9.28
N ALA A 293 -3.92 -23.34 8.10
CA ALA A 293 -2.90 -22.90 7.12
C ALA A 293 -3.48 -22.11 5.94
N VAL A 294 -4.80 -21.86 5.93
CA VAL A 294 -5.47 -21.15 4.84
C VAL A 294 -5.65 -19.68 5.23
N PRO A 295 -5.08 -18.72 4.47
CA PRO A 295 -5.28 -17.31 4.71
C PRO A 295 -6.73 -16.91 4.51
N LYS A 296 -7.23 -16.07 5.41
CA LYS A 296 -8.54 -15.45 5.34
C LYS A 296 -8.38 -13.95 5.24
N ALA A 297 -9.21 -13.34 4.39
CA ALA A 297 -9.26 -11.89 4.28
C ALA A 297 -9.67 -11.26 5.62
N VAL A 298 -8.96 -10.20 6.02
CA VAL A 298 -9.29 -9.35 7.16
C VAL A 298 -9.67 -7.96 6.65
N PRO A 299 -10.43 -7.17 7.42
CA PRO A 299 -10.70 -5.79 7.05
C PRO A 299 -9.40 -4.98 6.85
N ILE A 300 -9.40 -4.03 5.92
CA ILE A 300 -8.23 -3.18 5.59
C ILE A 300 -7.68 -2.48 6.84
N VAL A 301 -8.57 -1.87 7.63
CA VAL A 301 -8.21 -1.24 8.91
C VAL A 301 -7.54 -2.21 9.89
N THR A 302 -7.93 -3.49 9.88
CA THR A 302 -7.32 -4.53 10.73
C THR A 302 -5.89 -4.85 10.29
N HIS A 303 -5.71 -5.02 8.98
CA HIS A 303 -4.39 -5.26 8.42
C HIS A 303 -3.46 -4.06 8.64
N ASP A 304 -3.90 -2.86 8.29
CA ASP A 304 -3.06 -1.66 8.32
C ASP A 304 -2.68 -1.30 9.77
N GLN A 305 -3.59 -1.49 10.71
CA GLN A 305 -3.27 -1.34 12.13
C GLN A 305 -2.22 -2.36 12.60
N ALA A 306 -2.30 -3.62 12.15
CA ALA A 306 -1.31 -4.64 12.48
C ALA A 306 0.06 -4.35 11.85
N ASP A 307 0.09 -3.84 10.61
CA ASP A 307 1.33 -3.48 9.91
C ASP A 307 2.07 -2.34 10.63
N VAL A 308 1.34 -1.32 11.09
CA VAL A 308 1.91 -0.25 11.94
C VAL A 308 2.55 -0.84 13.20
N TRP A 309 1.86 -1.75 13.89
CA TRP A 309 2.38 -2.37 15.11
C TRP A 309 3.61 -3.24 14.84
N TYR A 310 3.58 -4.08 13.81
CA TYR A 310 4.74 -4.89 13.41
C TYR A 310 5.92 -4.03 12.96
N GLY A 311 5.67 -2.93 12.25
CA GLY A 311 6.67 -1.97 11.81
C GLY A 311 7.42 -1.27 12.95
N MET A 312 6.81 -1.18 14.15
CA MET A 312 7.47 -0.61 15.33
C MET A 312 8.51 -1.55 15.96
N LEU A 313 8.37 -2.87 15.79
CA LEU A 313 9.13 -3.86 16.56
C LEU A 313 10.65 -3.82 16.32
N PRO A 314 11.17 -3.70 15.07
CA PRO A 314 12.61 -3.70 14.83
C PRO A 314 13.36 -2.62 15.61
N ASP A 315 12.85 -1.39 15.61
CA ASP A 315 13.47 -0.26 16.30
C ASP A 315 13.39 -0.43 17.82
N ILE A 316 12.29 -0.96 18.35
CA ILE A 316 12.13 -1.25 19.78
C ILE A 316 13.13 -2.35 20.21
N MET A 317 13.29 -3.41 19.41
CA MET A 317 14.22 -4.49 19.69
C MET A 317 15.68 -4.01 19.70
N VAL A 318 16.06 -3.16 18.75
CA VAL A 318 17.38 -2.52 18.72
C VAL A 318 17.59 -1.66 19.97
N ALA A 319 16.60 -0.83 20.33
CA ALA A 319 16.66 0.00 21.52
C ALA A 319 16.80 -0.83 22.81
N ALA A 320 16.07 -1.94 22.93
CA ALA A 320 16.16 -2.83 24.09
C ALA A 320 17.57 -3.42 24.27
N ARG A 321 18.19 -3.90 23.17
CA ARG A 321 19.57 -4.43 23.19
C ARG A 321 20.60 -3.36 23.53
N GLN A 322 20.47 -2.15 22.97
CA GLN A 322 21.33 -1.02 23.30
C GLN A 322 21.26 -0.68 24.79
N GLU A 323 20.04 -0.56 25.30
CA GLU A 323 19.79 -0.22 26.71
C GLU A 323 20.26 -1.31 27.68
N ALA A 324 20.17 -2.59 27.28
CA ALA A 324 20.70 -3.71 28.05
C ALA A 324 22.23 -3.73 28.08
N ALA A 325 22.88 -3.40 26.96
CA ALA A 325 24.35 -3.35 26.88
C ALA A 325 24.93 -2.10 27.59
N PHE A 326 24.29 -0.94 27.42
CA PHE A 326 24.72 0.33 27.98
C PHE A 326 23.51 1.15 28.43
N SER A 327 23.42 1.40 29.74
CA SER A 327 22.32 2.18 30.31
C SER A 327 22.28 3.62 29.75
N ASN A 328 21.08 4.09 29.42
CA ASN A 328 20.75 5.37 28.78
C ASN A 328 21.34 5.58 27.38
N SER A 329 21.69 4.51 26.67
CA SER A 329 22.25 4.61 25.31
C SER A 329 21.18 4.64 24.22
N ALA A 330 19.98 4.10 24.48
CA ALA A 330 18.91 4.06 23.49
C ALA A 330 18.30 5.45 23.28
N ARG A 331 18.17 5.87 22.01
CA ARG A 331 17.51 7.14 21.64
C ARG A 331 15.99 7.12 21.86
N MET A 332 15.42 5.93 21.96
CA MET A 332 13.98 5.75 22.15
C MET A 332 13.54 6.24 23.53
N LYS A 333 12.52 7.11 23.56
CA LYS A 333 11.98 7.67 24.80
C LYS A 333 10.92 6.73 25.38
N LEU A 334 10.99 6.52 26.69
CA LEU A 334 9.94 5.86 27.46
C LEU A 334 8.94 6.91 28.02
N PRO A 335 7.65 6.58 28.15
CA PRO A 335 7.03 5.33 27.70
C PRO A 335 6.86 5.26 26.18
N ILE A 336 7.03 4.07 25.61
CA ILE A 336 6.61 3.75 24.25
C ILE A 336 5.07 3.68 24.23
N ARG A 337 4.45 4.30 23.23
CA ARG A 337 2.99 4.37 23.06
C ARG A 337 2.59 3.74 21.73
N LEU A 338 1.32 3.33 21.63
CA LEU A 338 0.75 2.65 20.45
C LEU A 338 0.74 3.48 19.15
N GLY A 339 1.00 4.79 19.23
CA GLY A 339 0.96 5.68 18.06
C GLY A 339 -0.46 6.08 17.70
N THR A 340 -0.73 6.25 16.42
CA THR A 340 -2.02 6.69 15.88
C THR A 340 -2.90 5.47 15.60
N GLN A 341 -4.18 5.58 15.96
CA GLN A 341 -5.21 4.63 15.54
C GLN A 341 -5.48 4.83 14.05
N ILE A 342 -5.45 3.75 13.27
CA ILE A 342 -5.85 3.80 11.86
C ILE A 342 -7.37 3.89 11.80
N GLU A 343 -7.89 4.95 11.19
CA GLU A 343 -9.33 5.11 10.98
C GLU A 343 -9.77 4.33 9.74
N GLY A 344 -10.77 3.47 9.91
CA GLY A 344 -11.35 2.65 8.84
C GLY A 344 -12.55 3.32 8.14
N PRO A 345 -13.15 2.67 7.13
CA PRO A 345 -14.43 3.11 6.60
C PRO A 345 -15.49 3.01 7.69
N LYS A 346 -16.25 4.08 7.91
CA LYS A 346 -17.36 4.07 8.87
C LYS A 346 -18.55 3.29 8.29
N PRO A 347 -19.15 2.38 9.05
CA PRO A 347 -18.81 1.96 10.43
C PRO A 347 -17.71 0.90 10.54
N CYS A 348 -16.99 0.91 11.66
CA CYS A 348 -15.93 -0.03 12.00
C CYS A 348 -16.37 -1.51 11.81
N PRO A 349 -15.61 -2.31 11.03
CA PRO A 349 -15.97 -3.70 10.74
C PRO A 349 -16.01 -4.59 11.99
N GLU A 350 -17.02 -5.47 12.09
CA GLU A 350 -17.17 -6.42 13.21
C GLU A 350 -15.91 -7.25 13.45
N GLN A 351 -15.21 -7.66 12.39
CA GLN A 351 -13.99 -8.45 12.50
C GLN A 351 -12.83 -7.64 13.11
N HIS A 352 -12.76 -6.33 12.84
CA HIS A 352 -11.74 -5.46 13.44
C HIS A 352 -11.96 -5.35 14.95
N ILE A 353 -13.21 -5.10 15.36
CA ILE A 353 -13.59 -5.02 16.77
C ILE A 353 -13.32 -6.35 17.49
N ALA A 354 -13.65 -7.48 16.86
CA ALA A 354 -13.35 -8.79 17.40
C ALA A 354 -11.83 -8.99 17.63
N GLY A 355 -11.00 -8.53 16.71
CA GLY A 355 -9.54 -8.52 16.84
C GLY A 355 -9.04 -7.62 17.98
N LEU A 356 -9.54 -6.38 18.08
CA LEU A 356 -9.19 -5.48 19.19
C LEU A 356 -9.61 -6.04 20.55
N ARG A 357 -10.78 -6.69 20.62
CA ARG A 357 -11.26 -7.38 21.81
C ARG A 357 -10.33 -8.52 22.23
N ARG A 358 -9.88 -9.34 21.27
CA ARG A 358 -8.87 -10.39 21.51
C ARG A 358 -7.55 -9.80 21.98
N ALA A 359 -7.06 -8.76 21.32
CA ALA A 359 -5.82 -8.07 21.71
C ALA A 359 -5.89 -7.55 23.16
N ALA A 360 -7.04 -6.98 23.56
CA ALA A 360 -7.25 -6.48 24.91
C ALA A 360 -7.32 -7.63 25.94
N ALA A 361 -7.89 -8.77 25.56
CA ALA A 361 -7.89 -9.98 26.40
C ALA A 361 -6.48 -10.58 26.54
N GLY A 362 -5.73 -10.67 25.45
CA GLY A 362 -4.35 -11.18 25.45
C GLY A 362 -3.41 -10.34 26.32
N LEU A 363 -3.54 -9.01 26.29
CA LEU A 363 -2.79 -8.15 27.20
C LEU A 363 -3.24 -8.26 28.66
N GLU A 364 -4.55 -8.39 28.92
CA GLU A 364 -5.03 -8.61 30.29
C GLU A 364 -4.45 -9.91 30.88
N GLU A 365 -4.39 -10.98 30.07
CA GLU A 365 -3.79 -12.26 30.44
C GLU A 365 -2.27 -12.15 30.66
N LEU A 366 -1.55 -11.51 29.74
CA LEU A 366 -0.10 -11.27 29.86
C LEU A 366 0.26 -10.60 31.19
N LEU A 367 -0.54 -9.62 31.62
CA LEU A 367 -0.24 -8.78 32.77
C LEU A 367 -0.79 -9.30 34.10
N ALA A 368 -1.72 -10.28 34.07
CA ALA A 368 -2.48 -10.69 35.24
C ALA A 368 -1.60 -11.12 36.44
N LEU A 369 -0.56 -11.93 36.19
CA LEU A 369 0.33 -12.43 37.24
C LEU A 369 1.17 -11.29 37.83
N GLU A 370 1.80 -10.48 36.99
CA GLU A 370 2.68 -9.40 37.43
C GLU A 370 1.92 -8.32 38.19
N VAL A 371 0.72 -7.96 37.76
CA VAL A 371 -0.14 -7.02 38.48
C VAL A 371 -0.55 -7.61 39.84
N SER A 372 -0.84 -8.91 39.91
CA SER A 372 -1.15 -9.56 41.19
C SER A 372 0.01 -9.47 42.18
N VAL A 373 1.25 -9.61 41.69
CA VAL A 373 2.47 -9.42 42.51
C VAL A 373 2.63 -7.95 42.92
N ALA A 374 2.50 -7.03 41.97
CA ALA A 374 2.62 -5.58 42.20
C ALA A 374 1.63 -5.04 43.23
N ARG A 375 0.43 -5.64 43.35
CA ARG A 375 -0.54 -5.32 44.41
C ARG A 375 -0.05 -5.62 45.83
N GLY A 376 0.97 -6.47 45.99
CA GLY A 376 1.67 -6.68 47.26
C GLY A 376 2.59 -5.51 47.63
N GLU A 377 3.08 -4.76 46.64
CA GLU A 377 4.05 -3.66 46.77
C GLU A 377 3.41 -2.31 46.36
N LYS A 378 2.23 -2.03 46.92
CA LYS A 378 1.29 -0.97 46.48
C LYS A 378 1.90 0.41 46.25
N GLU A 379 2.87 0.83 47.05
CA GLU A 379 3.46 2.17 46.94
C GLU A 379 4.39 2.30 45.74
N THR A 380 5.07 1.22 45.34
CA THR A 380 6.02 1.23 44.22
C THR A 380 5.28 1.27 42.88
N TYR A 381 4.19 0.50 42.76
CA TYR A 381 3.46 0.27 41.50
C TYR A 381 2.10 0.95 41.45
N LYS A 382 1.86 1.95 42.30
CA LYS A 382 0.55 2.60 42.47
C LYS A 382 -0.02 3.08 41.13
N GLU A 383 0.79 3.77 40.33
CA GLU A 383 0.40 4.33 39.04
C GLU A 383 0.07 3.22 38.03
N ALA A 384 0.87 2.15 37.99
CA ALA A 384 0.62 1.00 37.12
C ALA A 384 -0.68 0.26 37.50
N ILE A 385 -0.97 0.11 38.79
CA ILE A 385 -2.20 -0.51 39.28
C ILE A 385 -3.43 0.34 38.90
N LEU A 386 -3.36 1.66 39.06
CA LEU A 386 -4.45 2.56 38.70
C LEU A 386 -4.74 2.52 37.20
N LEU A 387 -3.69 2.59 36.36
CA LEU A 387 -3.82 2.47 34.91
C LEU A 387 -4.38 1.11 34.49
N TYR A 388 -4.05 0.03 35.21
CA TYR A 388 -4.58 -1.29 34.95
C TYR A 388 -6.09 -1.39 35.25
N GLU A 389 -6.57 -0.82 36.35
CA GLU A 389 -8.02 -0.79 36.62
C GLU A 389 -8.77 0.09 35.62
N GLU A 390 -8.18 1.20 35.16
CA GLU A 390 -8.74 2.01 34.08
C GLU A 390 -8.81 1.21 32.78
N ALA A 391 -7.72 0.54 32.38
CA ALA A 391 -7.69 -0.31 31.19
C ALA A 391 -8.78 -1.39 31.20
N ARG A 392 -8.96 -2.06 32.35
CA ARG A 392 -10.02 -3.07 32.54
C ARG A 392 -11.41 -2.48 32.43
N THR A 393 -11.63 -1.29 33.00
CA THR A 393 -12.91 -0.57 32.90
C THR A 393 -13.22 -0.22 31.45
N ARG A 394 -12.24 0.27 30.69
CA ARG A 394 -12.36 0.57 29.26
C ARG A 394 -12.69 -0.68 28.45
N LYS A 395 -11.95 -1.77 28.64
CA LYS A 395 -12.23 -3.06 28.01
C LYS A 395 -13.66 -3.56 28.31
N GLN A 396 -14.11 -3.49 29.56
CA GLN A 396 -15.46 -3.88 29.96
C GLN A 396 -16.54 -2.99 29.32
N ALA A 397 -16.28 -1.69 29.17
CA ALA A 397 -17.17 -0.80 28.44
C ALA A 397 -17.28 -1.21 26.97
N GLY A 398 -16.15 -1.46 26.30
CA GLY A 398 -16.12 -2.03 24.95
C GLY A 398 -16.92 -3.33 24.85
N ASP A 399 -16.64 -4.31 25.73
CA ASP A 399 -17.37 -5.59 25.81
C ASP A 399 -18.89 -5.39 25.98
N SER A 400 -19.31 -4.37 26.74
CA SER A 400 -20.73 -4.06 26.96
C SER A 400 -21.39 -3.38 25.76
N ILE A 401 -20.67 -2.52 25.04
CA ILE A 401 -21.19 -1.76 23.89
C ILE A 401 -21.50 -2.71 22.74
N VAL A 402 -20.54 -3.56 22.38
CA VAL A 402 -20.73 -4.55 21.32
C VAL A 402 -21.44 -5.82 21.81
N GLY A 403 -21.59 -5.99 23.12
CA GLY A 403 -22.18 -7.17 23.74
C GLY A 403 -21.46 -8.46 23.36
N THR A 404 -22.14 -9.60 23.48
CA THR A 404 -21.75 -10.80 22.72
C THR A 404 -22.11 -10.57 21.25
N ILE A 405 -21.16 -10.13 20.41
CA ILE A 405 -21.20 -10.23 18.93
C ILE A 405 -21.19 -11.72 18.49
N SER A 406 -22.06 -12.54 19.10
CA SER A 406 -22.32 -13.94 18.81
C SER A 406 -23.68 -14.41 19.35
N ASN A 407 -24.65 -13.51 19.62
CA ASN A 407 -26.04 -13.89 19.98
C ASN A 407 -27.10 -13.23 19.08
N GLY A 408 -26.74 -12.87 17.84
CA GLY A 408 -27.71 -12.60 16.77
C GLY A 408 -28.51 -11.30 16.88
N ARG A 409 -28.13 -10.35 17.74
CA ARG A 409 -28.69 -8.98 17.72
C ARG A 409 -27.69 -8.04 17.04
N ARG A 410 -28.13 -7.37 15.98
CA ARG A 410 -27.35 -6.30 15.32
C ARG A 410 -27.24 -5.10 16.26
N VAL A 411 -26.01 -4.68 16.52
CA VAL A 411 -25.68 -3.42 17.21
C VAL A 411 -25.72 -2.28 16.17
N SER A 412 -26.03 -1.06 16.58
CA SER A 412 -25.98 0.12 15.69
C SER A 412 -24.56 0.43 15.26
N GLU A 413 -24.44 0.97 14.03
CA GLU A 413 -23.18 1.39 13.40
C GLU A 413 -22.38 2.40 14.25
N GLU A 414 -23.06 3.31 14.95
CA GLU A 414 -22.44 4.27 15.88
C GLU A 414 -21.76 3.60 17.09
N SER A 415 -22.31 2.48 17.55
CA SER A 415 -21.77 1.75 18.71
C SER A 415 -20.52 0.94 18.37
N HIS A 416 -20.25 0.69 17.08
CA HIS A 416 -19.02 0.04 16.66
C HIS A 416 -17.82 0.97 16.87
N GLU A 417 -17.98 2.25 16.55
CA GLU A 417 -16.97 3.30 16.77
C GLU A 417 -16.71 3.49 18.27
N ASP A 418 -17.78 3.59 19.08
CA ASP A 418 -17.65 3.72 20.54
C ASP A 418 -16.89 2.53 21.14
N ALA A 419 -17.18 1.32 20.68
CA ALA A 419 -16.50 0.11 21.13
C ALA A 419 -15.03 0.09 20.73
N GLU A 420 -14.72 0.46 19.48
CA GLU A 420 -13.36 0.58 18.96
C GLU A 420 -12.54 1.54 19.83
N GLU A 421 -13.09 2.72 20.14
CA GLU A 421 -12.45 3.71 21.00
C GLU A 421 -12.18 3.13 22.40
N GLN A 422 -13.17 2.46 23.01
CA GLN A 422 -12.97 1.85 24.32
C GLN A 422 -11.86 0.79 24.32
N TYR A 423 -11.77 -0.04 23.28
CA TYR A 423 -10.67 -1.00 23.16
C TYR A 423 -9.32 -0.31 22.93
N TRP A 424 -9.27 0.71 22.09
CA TRP A 424 -8.05 1.46 21.82
C TRP A 424 -7.49 2.12 23.10
N MET A 425 -8.36 2.73 23.91
CA MET A 425 -7.99 3.28 25.22
C MET A 425 -7.48 2.18 26.17
N ALA A 426 -8.13 1.02 26.19
CA ALA A 426 -7.70 -0.11 27.01
C ALA A 426 -6.29 -0.60 26.62
N LEU A 427 -6.05 -0.83 25.33
CA LEU A 427 -4.75 -1.25 24.78
C LEU A 427 -3.66 -0.22 25.07
N SER A 428 -3.97 1.06 24.90
CA SER A 428 -3.08 2.18 25.20
C SER A 428 -2.68 2.25 26.67
N ASN A 429 -3.58 1.88 27.58
CA ASN A 429 -3.26 1.81 29.00
C ASN A 429 -2.49 0.52 29.33
N TYR A 430 -2.86 -0.63 28.77
CA TYR A 430 -2.16 -1.89 29.04
C TYR A 430 -0.69 -1.86 28.64
N ILE A 431 -0.33 -1.24 27.51
CA ILE A 431 1.09 -1.10 27.12
C ILE A 431 1.89 -0.24 28.12
N LEU A 432 1.26 0.78 28.72
CA LEU A 432 1.88 1.62 29.75
C LEU A 432 2.04 0.85 31.06
N VAL A 433 1.04 0.06 31.43
CA VAL A 433 1.10 -0.85 32.60
C VAL A 433 2.24 -1.84 32.42
N ALA A 434 2.35 -2.48 31.26
CA ALA A 434 3.39 -3.46 30.96
C ALA A 434 4.79 -2.89 31.19
N GLN A 435 5.05 -1.69 30.68
CA GLN A 435 6.31 -0.98 30.88
C GLN A 435 6.51 -0.54 32.35
N GLY A 436 5.47 0.00 32.98
CA GLY A 436 5.52 0.49 34.37
C GLY A 436 5.71 -0.59 35.43
N LEU A 437 5.33 -1.84 35.13
CA LEU A 437 5.64 -2.99 35.99
C LEU A 437 7.13 -3.35 35.95
N LYS A 438 7.87 -2.94 34.92
CA LYS A 438 9.34 -3.10 34.82
C LYS A 438 10.09 -1.87 35.30
N ASP A 439 9.61 -0.67 34.95
CA ASP A 439 10.18 0.62 35.35
C ASP A 439 9.09 1.54 35.93
N PRO A 440 8.82 1.47 37.25
CA PRO A 440 7.73 2.23 37.88
C PRO A 440 7.96 3.75 37.88
N GLU A 441 9.21 4.20 37.92
CA GLU A 441 9.55 5.64 37.94
C GLU A 441 9.08 6.36 36.68
N MET A 442 9.01 5.63 35.55
CA MET A 442 8.52 6.13 34.26
C MET A 442 7.09 6.71 34.36
N LEU A 443 6.25 6.18 35.25
CA LEU A 443 4.84 6.58 35.37
C LEU A 443 4.60 7.73 36.35
N LYS A 444 5.54 8.05 37.24
CA LYS A 444 5.33 9.02 38.34
C LYS A 444 5.15 10.48 37.89
N ASN A 445 5.56 10.81 36.67
CA ASN A 445 5.44 12.15 36.08
C ASN A 445 4.45 12.22 34.92
N MET A 446 3.67 11.15 34.69
CA MET A 446 2.59 11.18 33.71
C MET A 446 1.43 12.00 34.27
N PRO A 447 0.87 12.95 33.51
CA PRO A 447 -0.34 13.64 33.93
C PRO A 447 -1.41 12.60 34.25
N THR A 448 -2.02 12.69 35.43
CA THR A 448 -3.03 11.76 35.99
C THR A 448 -4.33 11.68 35.19
N ALA A 449 -4.39 12.33 34.04
CA ALA A 449 -5.46 12.25 33.07
C ALA A 449 -4.83 12.21 31.67
N LEU A 450 -5.05 11.11 30.94
CA LEU A 450 -5.28 11.26 29.51
C LEU A 450 -6.47 12.22 29.37
N PRO A 451 -6.45 13.22 28.47
CA PRO A 451 -7.64 14.03 28.24
C PRO A 451 -8.80 13.09 27.92
N GLY A 452 -9.81 13.07 28.81
CA GLY A 452 -10.97 12.18 28.67
C GLY A 452 -11.88 12.64 27.52
N PRO A 453 -12.60 11.71 26.87
CA PRO A 453 -13.40 11.99 25.67
C PRO A 453 -14.81 12.54 25.97
N ASN A 454 -15.03 13.21 27.11
CA ASN A 454 -16.34 13.77 27.40
C ASN A 454 -16.40 15.24 27.02
N GLY A 455 -16.59 15.43 25.72
CA GLY A 455 -16.89 16.70 25.11
C GLY A 455 -16.82 16.58 23.60
N VAL A 456 -17.61 15.69 22.98
CA VAL A 456 -18.00 15.90 21.58
C VAL A 456 -18.85 17.17 21.57
N ILE A 457 -18.13 18.29 21.53
CA ILE A 457 -18.65 19.54 21.06
C ILE A 457 -18.70 19.36 19.55
N PRO A 458 -19.82 19.63 18.88
CA PRO A 458 -19.91 19.51 17.44
C PRO A 458 -18.83 20.38 16.81
N CYS A 459 -17.76 19.77 16.30
CA CYS A 459 -16.73 20.47 15.54
C CYS A 459 -17.34 20.88 14.19
N LYS A 460 -17.03 22.10 13.72
CA LYS A 460 -17.40 22.51 12.36
C LYS A 460 -16.98 21.51 11.28
N LEU A 461 -15.93 20.71 11.47
CA LEU A 461 -15.48 19.73 10.48
C LEU A 461 -16.36 18.46 10.43
N ASP A 462 -17.10 18.14 11.50
CA ASP A 462 -17.91 16.92 11.66
C ASP A 462 -19.37 17.04 11.15
N SER A 463 -19.72 18.16 10.50
CA SER A 463 -21.07 18.43 9.96
C SER A 463 -21.18 18.11 8.46
N ASN A 464 -22.35 17.61 8.02
CA ASN A 464 -22.71 17.45 6.60
C ASN A 464 -23.07 18.78 5.88
N ASP A 465 -22.81 19.93 6.51
CA ASP A 465 -23.07 21.25 5.92
C ASP A 465 -21.90 21.69 5.02
N LEU A 466 -22.17 21.96 3.75
CA LEU A 466 -21.17 22.39 2.78
C LEU A 466 -20.45 23.70 3.18
N TRP A 467 -21.13 24.58 3.91
CA TRP A 467 -20.63 25.90 4.30
C TRP A 467 -19.99 25.93 5.69
N LYS A 468 -19.66 24.76 6.25
CA LYS A 468 -19.36 24.56 7.69
C LYS A 468 -18.22 25.40 8.27
N VAL A 469 -17.14 25.64 7.53
CA VAL A 469 -16.01 26.49 7.98
C VAL A 469 -16.07 27.90 7.39
N THR A 470 -16.96 28.15 6.43
CA THR A 470 -17.11 29.44 5.76
C THR A 470 -17.67 30.49 6.72
N SER A 471 -17.04 31.67 6.74
CA SER A 471 -17.52 32.82 7.51
C SER A 471 -18.94 33.22 7.13
N GLN A 472 -19.75 33.62 8.11
CA GLN A 472 -21.09 34.16 7.87
C GLN A 472 -21.05 35.49 7.11
N ILE A 473 -19.98 36.28 7.31
CA ILE A 473 -19.71 37.50 6.55
C ILE A 473 -19.48 37.13 5.09
N ALA A 474 -18.62 36.13 4.82
CA ALA A 474 -18.35 35.65 3.47
C ALA A 474 -19.63 35.14 2.78
N ILE A 475 -20.43 34.29 3.44
CA ILE A 475 -21.70 33.78 2.89
C ILE A 475 -22.64 34.92 2.49
N SER A 476 -22.76 35.96 3.33
CA SER A 476 -23.60 37.12 3.05
C SER A 476 -23.11 37.89 1.81
N GLU A 477 -21.81 38.09 1.69
CA GLU A 477 -21.21 38.84 0.58
C GLU A 477 -21.20 38.07 -0.74
N ILE A 478 -20.92 36.76 -0.71
CA ILE A 478 -21.01 35.85 -1.87
C ILE A 478 -22.43 35.89 -2.45
N ARG A 479 -23.45 35.83 -1.58
CA ARG A 479 -24.86 35.92 -2.00
C ARG A 479 -25.20 37.28 -2.63
N LYS A 480 -24.69 38.38 -2.07
CA LYS A 480 -24.92 39.73 -2.61
C LYS A 480 -24.20 39.97 -3.94
N ALA A 481 -23.03 39.36 -4.12
CA ALA A 481 -22.24 39.45 -5.35
C ALA A 481 -22.78 38.55 -6.48
N GLY A 482 -23.66 37.59 -6.15
CA GLY A 482 -24.19 36.64 -7.14
C GLY A 482 -23.27 35.46 -7.44
N GLU A 483 -22.28 35.21 -6.59
CA GLU A 483 -21.23 34.18 -6.77
C GLU A 483 -21.58 32.83 -6.13
N TYR A 484 -22.80 32.68 -5.59
CA TYR A 484 -23.18 31.54 -4.75
C TYR A 484 -22.98 30.17 -5.42
N LEU A 485 -23.35 30.02 -6.70
CA LEU A 485 -23.21 28.76 -7.43
C LEU A 485 -21.75 28.40 -7.76
N GLN A 486 -20.88 29.40 -7.87
CA GLN A 486 -19.44 29.15 -8.06
C GLN A 486 -18.85 28.65 -6.75
N ALA A 487 -19.05 29.42 -5.67
CA ALA A 487 -18.61 29.05 -4.33
C ALA A 487 -19.12 27.68 -3.87
N GLU A 488 -20.37 27.32 -4.19
CA GLU A 488 -20.94 26.00 -3.88
C GLU A 488 -20.19 24.86 -4.61
N ARG A 489 -19.84 25.03 -5.88
CA ARG A 489 -19.08 24.02 -6.64
C ARG A 489 -17.67 23.85 -6.08
N ASP A 490 -17.00 24.95 -5.79
CA ASP A 490 -15.61 24.91 -5.31
C ASP A 490 -15.52 24.36 -3.88
N LEU A 491 -16.54 24.62 -3.05
CA LEU A 491 -16.65 23.96 -1.75
C LEU A 491 -16.90 22.46 -1.90
N VAL A 492 -17.72 22.01 -2.85
CA VAL A 492 -17.93 20.57 -3.08
C VAL A 492 -16.63 19.91 -3.48
N GLU A 493 -15.90 20.50 -4.41
CA GLU A 493 -14.59 20.00 -4.86
C GLU A 493 -13.55 19.98 -3.73
N HIS A 494 -13.47 21.06 -2.94
CA HIS A 494 -12.60 21.12 -1.76
C HIS A 494 -12.91 19.98 -0.79
N TRP A 495 -14.20 19.80 -0.42
CA TRP A 495 -14.60 18.77 0.54
C TRP A 495 -14.55 17.34 0.00
N GLU A 496 -14.62 17.11 -1.32
CA GLU A 496 -14.46 15.78 -1.92
C GLU A 496 -13.06 15.19 -1.70
N ASN A 497 -12.04 16.05 -1.67
CA ASN A 497 -10.63 15.65 -1.50
C ASN A 497 -10.06 15.99 -0.11
N PHE A 498 -10.85 16.64 0.75
CA PHE A 498 -10.39 17.07 2.07
C PHE A 498 -10.22 15.90 3.04
N ILE A 499 -9.02 15.75 3.59
CA ILE A 499 -8.72 14.79 4.66
C ILE A 499 -8.51 15.59 5.95
N GLU A 500 -9.42 15.41 6.90
CA GLU A 500 -9.33 16.11 8.18
C GLU A 500 -8.08 15.71 8.97
N THR A 501 -7.30 16.70 9.40
CA THR A 501 -6.16 16.50 10.27
C THR A 501 -6.48 16.77 11.74
N ARG A 502 -5.73 16.13 12.63
CA ARG A 502 -5.85 16.35 14.08
C ARG A 502 -5.62 17.81 14.49
N VAL A 503 -4.77 18.53 13.76
CA VAL A 503 -4.46 19.95 14.04
C VAL A 503 -5.65 20.85 13.71
N GLU A 504 -6.33 20.60 12.59
CA GLU A 504 -7.54 21.32 12.18
C GLU A 504 -8.69 21.08 13.14
N ARG A 505 -8.87 19.82 13.58
CA ARG A 505 -9.88 19.47 14.59
C ARG A 505 -9.62 20.16 15.93
N GLU A 506 -8.36 20.21 16.37
CA GLU A 506 -7.96 20.93 17.58
C GLU A 506 -8.23 22.44 17.45
N TYR A 507 -7.92 23.03 16.29
CA TYR A 507 -8.18 24.44 16.00
C TYR A 507 -9.66 24.79 16.10
N GLU A 508 -10.53 24.08 15.36
CA GLU A 508 -11.96 24.38 15.33
C GLU A 508 -12.62 24.18 16.70
N THR A 509 -12.27 23.09 17.41
CA THR A 509 -12.74 22.86 18.78
C THR A 509 -12.34 24.00 19.72
N THR A 510 -11.09 24.46 19.61
CA THR A 510 -10.57 25.57 20.44
C THR A 510 -11.27 26.89 20.12
N VAL A 511 -11.47 27.19 18.84
CA VAL A 511 -12.16 28.40 18.38
C VAL A 511 -13.60 28.45 18.87
N GLU A 512 -14.33 27.35 18.77
CA GLU A 512 -15.72 27.28 19.25
C GLU A 512 -15.83 27.52 20.76
N GLU A 513 -14.90 26.97 21.53
CA GLU A 513 -14.85 27.20 22.97
C GLU A 513 -14.55 28.67 23.28
N LEU A 514 -13.58 29.27 22.60
CA LEU A 514 -13.23 30.68 22.78
C LEU A 514 -14.37 31.63 22.37
N LEU A 515 -15.12 31.30 21.31
CA LEU A 515 -16.32 32.04 20.89
C LEU A 515 -17.42 31.95 21.95
N LYS A 516 -17.71 30.74 22.46
CA LYS A 516 -18.71 30.52 23.52
C LYS A 516 -18.40 31.30 24.78
N ARG A 517 -17.12 31.41 25.14
CA ARG A 517 -16.65 32.19 26.28
C ARG A 517 -16.57 33.70 26.00
N GLY A 518 -16.77 34.13 24.75
CA GLY A 518 -16.64 35.54 24.35
C GLY A 518 -15.19 36.05 24.36
N HIS A 519 -14.21 35.15 24.36
CA HIS A 519 -12.79 35.49 24.39
C HIS A 519 -12.28 35.95 23.02
N ILE A 520 -12.95 35.53 21.95
CA ILE A 520 -12.70 35.94 20.57
C ILE A 520 -14.02 36.32 19.91
N LYS A 521 -13.96 37.04 18.79
CA LYS A 521 -15.11 37.42 17.97
C LYS A 521 -14.72 37.32 16.50
N GLU A 522 -15.63 36.85 15.65
CA GLU A 522 -15.47 36.94 14.19
C GLU A 522 -15.37 38.42 13.76
N ASP A 523 -14.30 38.73 13.02
CA ASP A 523 -13.91 40.08 12.62
C ASP A 523 -14.05 40.27 11.10
N SER A 524 -13.57 39.30 10.34
CA SER A 524 -13.62 39.24 8.87
C SER A 524 -13.49 37.78 8.40
N TYR A 525 -13.11 37.55 7.15
CA TYR A 525 -12.85 36.22 6.59
C TYR A 525 -11.58 36.21 5.75
N TRP A 526 -10.99 35.03 5.59
CA TRP A 526 -9.81 34.81 4.74
C TRP A 526 -10.20 34.75 3.27
N TYR A 527 -9.34 35.24 2.40
CA TYR A 527 -9.69 35.48 0.99
C TYR A 527 -9.74 34.21 0.12
N CYS A 528 -9.12 33.10 0.55
CA CYS A 528 -9.15 31.81 -0.15
C CYS A 528 -10.34 30.94 0.27
N CYS A 529 -10.94 30.19 -0.65
CA CYS A 529 -11.86 29.08 -0.38
C CYS A 529 -11.23 28.12 0.66
N PRO A 530 -11.93 27.67 1.71
CA PRO A 530 -13.37 27.75 1.98
C PRO A 530 -13.84 29.06 2.67
N PHE A 531 -13.05 30.12 2.61
CA PHE A 531 -13.25 31.43 3.24
C PHE A 531 -13.42 31.37 4.76
N PRO A 532 -12.43 30.80 5.49
CA PRO A 532 -12.51 30.65 6.93
C PRO A 532 -12.65 31.98 7.65
N ALA A 533 -13.35 31.98 8.79
CA ALA A 533 -13.51 33.15 9.62
C ALA A 533 -12.18 33.60 10.24
N VAL A 534 -11.94 34.91 10.20
CA VAL A 534 -10.85 35.57 10.93
C VAL A 534 -11.37 36.01 12.28
N TYR A 535 -10.67 35.64 13.34
CA TYR A 535 -11.08 35.89 14.72
C TYR A 535 -10.21 36.95 15.38
N ARG A 536 -10.83 37.91 16.07
CA ARG A 536 -10.17 38.93 16.90
C ARG A 536 -10.24 38.61 18.38
N VAL A 537 -9.10 38.65 19.06
CA VAL A 537 -8.98 38.40 20.50
C VAL A 537 -9.55 39.56 21.32
N GLN A 538 -10.49 39.26 22.22
CA GLN A 538 -11.18 40.21 23.09
C GLN A 538 -10.62 40.26 24.53
N MET A 539 -10.01 39.15 24.99
CA MET A 539 -9.39 39.03 26.31
C MET A 539 -7.89 39.41 26.27
N ASP A 540 -7.24 39.52 27.42
CA ASP A 540 -5.82 39.89 27.53
C ASP A 540 -4.91 39.02 26.64
N SER A 541 -5.14 37.71 26.62
CA SER A 541 -4.59 36.80 25.61
C SER A 541 -5.40 35.49 25.52
N VAL A 542 -5.24 34.76 24.42
CA VAL A 542 -5.76 33.39 24.23
C VAL A 542 -4.66 32.48 23.73
N ASN A 543 -4.76 31.17 24.00
CA ASN A 543 -3.86 30.16 23.44
C ASN A 543 -4.62 29.35 22.39
N VAL A 544 -4.08 29.28 21.17
CA VAL A 544 -4.62 28.49 20.06
C VAL A 544 -3.47 27.75 19.39
N LEU A 545 -3.54 26.42 19.30
CA LEU A 545 -2.49 25.56 18.72
C LEU A 545 -1.07 25.82 19.30
N GLY A 546 -0.98 26.13 20.60
CA GLY A 546 0.29 26.44 21.27
C GLY A 546 0.79 27.87 21.07
N HIS A 547 0.07 28.72 20.34
CA HIS A 547 0.38 30.13 20.15
C HIS A 547 -0.38 31.02 21.14
N VAL A 548 0.34 31.86 21.88
CA VAL A 548 -0.25 32.89 22.76
C VAL A 548 -0.51 34.16 21.95
N ILE A 549 -1.78 34.51 21.79
CA ILE A 549 -2.24 35.62 20.96
C ILE A 549 -2.75 36.75 21.87
N PRO A 550 -2.15 37.95 21.82
CA PRO A 550 -2.53 39.04 22.70
C PRO A 550 -3.83 39.73 22.27
N ARG A 551 -4.45 40.47 23.20
CA ARG A 551 -5.66 41.26 22.95
C ARG A 551 -5.56 42.12 21.70
N GLY A 552 -6.65 42.16 20.93
CA GLY A 552 -6.78 43.00 19.75
C GLY A 552 -6.13 42.42 18.49
N HIS A 553 -5.29 41.39 18.58
CA HIS A 553 -4.74 40.70 17.42
C HIS A 553 -5.81 39.81 16.77
N VAL A 554 -5.57 39.45 15.52
CA VAL A 554 -6.40 38.58 14.70
C VAL A 554 -5.65 37.32 14.32
N PHE A 555 -6.38 36.22 14.16
CA PHE A 555 -5.85 34.96 13.69
C PHE A 555 -6.86 34.21 12.82
N VAL A 556 -6.34 33.27 12.02
CA VAL A 556 -7.10 32.38 11.15
C VAL A 556 -6.30 31.12 10.88
N PHE A 557 -7.00 30.03 10.56
CA PHE A 557 -6.39 28.83 10.01
C PHE A 557 -6.70 28.78 8.52
N GLU A 558 -5.64 28.80 7.71
CA GLU A 558 -5.71 28.60 6.27
C GLU A 558 -5.67 27.11 6.00
N TYR A 559 -6.79 26.56 5.52
CA TYR A 559 -6.90 25.17 5.10
C TYR A 559 -6.05 24.96 3.83
N GLY A 560 -5.33 23.85 3.76
CA GLY A 560 -4.52 23.52 2.59
C GLY A 560 -5.37 23.00 1.43
N ASP A 561 -4.84 23.16 0.21
CA ASP A 561 -5.41 22.58 -1.01
C ASP A 561 -4.63 21.29 -1.38
N ASP A 562 -5.29 20.35 -2.07
CA ASP A 562 -4.68 19.15 -2.65
C ASP A 562 -3.81 18.29 -1.70
N GLY A 563 -4.11 18.30 -0.40
CA GLY A 563 -3.39 17.53 0.61
C GLY A 563 -2.13 18.21 1.18
N GLU A 564 -1.88 19.49 0.86
CA GLU A 564 -0.87 20.29 1.55
C GLU A 564 -1.27 20.57 3.01
N PRO A 565 -0.33 20.62 3.96
CA PRO A 565 -0.64 20.89 5.36
C PRO A 565 -1.12 22.33 5.55
N GLY A 566 -2.28 22.49 6.21
CA GLY A 566 -2.85 23.78 6.57
C GLY A 566 -1.93 24.63 7.46
N ARG A 567 -2.18 25.95 7.48
CA ARG A 567 -1.31 26.93 8.11
C ARG A 567 -2.06 27.82 9.12
N PHE A 568 -1.52 27.90 10.33
CA PHE A 568 -1.99 28.86 11.34
C PHE A 568 -1.35 30.24 11.13
N ILE A 569 -2.18 31.29 11.08
CA ILE A 569 -1.73 32.66 10.79
C ILE A 569 -2.25 33.62 11.88
N THR A 570 -1.38 34.47 12.41
CA THR A 570 -1.74 35.47 13.44
C THR A 570 -0.97 36.78 13.27
N GLN A 571 -1.64 37.92 13.42
CA GLN A 571 -1.05 39.26 13.31
C GLN A 571 -1.92 40.34 13.98
N PRO A 572 -1.45 41.59 14.17
CA PRO A 572 -2.27 42.66 14.75
C PRO A 572 -3.55 42.95 13.95
N THR A 573 -3.45 42.99 12.62
CA THR A 573 -4.55 43.24 11.68
C THR A 573 -4.21 42.66 10.30
N PHE A 574 -5.16 42.07 9.58
CA PHE A 574 -5.01 41.69 8.17
C PHE A 574 -5.28 42.87 7.24
N GLN A 575 -4.66 42.87 6.06
CA GLN A 575 -4.99 43.80 4.97
C GLN A 575 -6.23 43.30 4.22
N SER A 576 -6.96 44.21 3.57
CA SER A 576 -8.03 43.81 2.66
C SER A 576 -7.42 43.16 1.40
N ALA A 577 -7.98 42.03 0.99
CA ALA A 577 -7.68 41.45 -0.32
C ALA A 577 -8.43 42.22 -1.42
N ASP A 578 -7.85 42.26 -2.62
CA ASP A 578 -8.47 42.90 -3.79
C ASP A 578 -9.64 42.07 -4.33
N GLU A 579 -9.58 40.74 -4.21
CA GLU A 579 -10.64 39.79 -4.62
C GLU A 579 -10.59 38.46 -3.84
N ARG A 580 -11.69 37.70 -3.89
CA ARG A 580 -11.78 36.32 -3.36
C ARG A 580 -11.06 35.36 -4.31
N LYS A 581 -10.31 34.40 -3.76
CA LYS A 581 -9.72 33.29 -4.50
C LYS A 581 -10.55 32.02 -4.32
N TYR A 582 -11.04 31.51 -5.43
CA TYR A 582 -11.70 30.21 -5.52
C TYR A 582 -10.65 29.14 -5.83
N CYS A 583 -11.02 27.86 -5.79
CA CYS A 583 -10.13 26.78 -6.25
C CYS A 583 -9.77 27.07 -7.72
N ASP A 584 -8.48 27.11 -8.05
CA ASP A 584 -8.02 27.30 -9.43
C ASP A 584 -8.18 25.96 -10.19
N ASP A 585 -8.74 25.99 -11.41
CA ASP A 585 -8.59 24.88 -12.39
C ASP A 585 -7.11 24.74 -12.84
#